data_AF-A0A9D5RZJ1-F1
#
_entry.id   AF-A0A9D5RZJ1-F1
#
_cell.length_a   1.000
_cell.length_b   1.000
_cell.length_c   1.000
_cell.angle_alpha   90.00
_cell.angle_beta   90.00
_cell.angle_gamma   90.00
#
_symmetry.space_group_name_H-M   'P 1'
#
loop_
_entity.id
_entity.type
_entity.pdbx_description
1 polymer ?
#
loop_
_entity_poly.entity_id
_entity_poly.type
_entity_poly.pdbx_seq_one_letter_code
_entity_poly.pdbx_strand_id
1 'polypeptide(L)'
;MNETEQTTTNTGDFTLEDIYFKDAFTQTEDKLNLEVDNANISCLTSKNNKFSLDEDGNLIVNSITCSQSGETSESLDFNQIYPIGSIYLSVNDSNPSILFGGIWEQLKDRFLLGAGDNYANTSTGGEASHILSVSEMPAHNHRIGYDQIWGYGGTASIALTSGGPYYVSSTNYIGNTGGNQAHNNMPPYLTVYMWKRVS
;
A
#
# COMPACT_ATOMS: atom_id res chain seq x y z
N MET A 1 85.64 -56.55 46.42
CA MET A 1 84.88 -55.31 46.64
C MET A 1 83.98 -55.12 45.44
N ASN A 2 82.72 -54.78 45.71
CA ASN A 2 81.67 -54.46 44.74
C ASN A 2 82.16 -53.52 43.64
N GLU A 3 81.65 -53.70 42.42
CA GLU A 3 80.63 -52.77 41.90
C GLU A 3 79.99 -53.35 40.64
N THR A 4 78.68 -53.50 40.73
CA THR A 4 77.75 -53.79 39.64
C THR A 4 77.31 -52.42 39.12
N GLU A 5 77.46 -52.14 37.83
CA GLU A 5 76.65 -51.09 37.19
C GLU A 5 76.00 -51.64 35.93
N GLN A 6 74.69 -51.79 36.04
CA GLN A 6 73.77 -52.15 34.97
C GLN A 6 73.75 -51.03 33.94
N THR A 7 74.06 -51.37 32.68
CA THR A 7 73.62 -50.62 31.52
C THR A 7 72.09 -50.67 31.44
N THR A 8 71.42 -49.61 31.86
CA THR A 8 70.00 -49.36 31.55
C THR A 8 69.91 -48.68 30.19
N THR A 9 69.65 -49.48 29.15
CA THR A 9 69.13 -48.95 27.89
C THR A 9 67.71 -48.46 28.15
N ASN A 10 67.54 -47.15 28.33
CA ASN A 10 66.22 -46.53 28.41
C ASN A 10 65.67 -46.41 26.98
N THR A 11 65.28 -47.54 26.39
CA THR A 11 64.32 -47.56 25.29
C THR A 11 62.95 -47.40 25.92
N GLY A 12 62.60 -46.16 26.25
CA GLY A 12 61.24 -45.79 26.65
C GLY A 12 60.32 -46.00 25.45
N ASP A 13 59.90 -47.25 25.24
CA ASP A 13 58.78 -47.56 24.38
C ASP A 13 57.57 -46.88 25.01
N PHE A 14 57.09 -45.80 24.36
CA PHE A 14 55.78 -45.24 24.69
C PHE A 14 54.75 -46.33 24.40
N THR A 15 54.14 -46.84 25.44
CA THR A 15 52.99 -47.74 25.32
C THR A 15 51.75 -46.91 24.98
N LEU A 16 50.71 -47.53 24.41
CA LEU A 16 49.41 -46.89 24.21
C LEU A 16 48.79 -46.38 25.52
N GLU A 17 49.29 -46.84 26.67
CA GLU A 17 48.87 -46.44 28.01
C GLU A 17 49.56 -45.16 28.49
N ASP A 18 50.70 -44.79 27.90
CA ASP A 18 51.41 -43.52 28.15
C ASP A 18 50.79 -42.33 27.39
N ILE A 19 49.77 -42.62 26.57
CA ILE A 19 49.05 -41.64 25.77
C ILE A 19 47.87 -41.13 26.60
N TYR A 20 48.00 -39.91 27.14
CA TYR A 20 47.00 -39.17 27.94
C TYR A 20 45.62 -38.97 27.24
N PHE A 21 45.45 -39.47 26.01
CA PHE A 21 44.22 -39.41 25.24
C PHE A 21 43.30 -40.62 25.44
N LYS A 22 43.73 -41.71 26.10
CA LYS A 22 42.92 -42.93 26.25
C LYS A 22 41.61 -42.69 26.99
N ASP A 23 41.62 -41.79 27.98
CA ASP A 23 40.44 -41.42 28.77
C ASP A 23 39.78 -40.12 28.28
N ALA A 24 40.44 -39.37 27.38
CA ALA A 24 39.87 -38.14 26.83
C ALA A 24 38.68 -38.42 25.90
N PHE A 25 38.65 -39.61 25.29
CA PHE A 25 37.58 -40.02 24.39
C PHE A 25 36.73 -41.14 25.01
N THR A 26 35.42 -40.91 25.10
CA THR A 26 34.45 -41.90 25.58
C THR A 26 33.50 -42.29 24.45
N GLN A 27 33.17 -43.57 24.32
CA GLN A 27 32.13 -44.01 23.39
C GLN A 27 30.77 -43.89 24.05
N THR A 28 29.85 -43.16 23.41
CA THR A 28 28.44 -43.09 23.81
C THR A 28 27.60 -43.57 22.63
N GLU A 29 26.96 -44.72 22.77
CA GLU A 29 26.24 -45.39 21.68
C GLU A 29 27.12 -45.58 20.42
N ASP A 30 26.74 -45.01 19.29
CA ASP A 30 27.44 -45.02 18.00
C ASP A 30 28.36 -43.81 17.79
N LYS A 31 28.59 -42.98 18.83
CA LYS A 31 29.33 -41.72 18.76
C LYS A 31 30.58 -41.73 19.63
N LEU A 32 31.57 -40.93 19.22
CA LEU A 32 32.77 -40.60 20.00
C LEU A 32 32.55 -39.26 20.70
N ASN A 33 32.71 -39.22 22.02
CA ASN A 33 32.63 -38.03 22.84
C ASN A 33 34.03 -37.62 23.32
N LEU A 34 34.29 -36.31 23.44
CA LEU A 34 35.54 -35.74 23.95
C LEU A 34 35.18 -34.75 25.07
N GLU A 35 35.69 -34.99 26.29
CA GLU A 35 35.50 -34.11 27.44
C GLU A 35 36.83 -33.50 27.86
N VAL A 36 36.94 -32.16 27.78
CA VAL A 36 38.17 -31.40 28.06
C VAL A 36 37.83 -30.05 28.68
N ASP A 37 38.68 -29.55 29.59
CA ASP A 37 38.48 -28.23 30.23
C ASP A 37 38.61 -27.05 29.25
N ASN A 38 39.48 -27.19 28.25
CA ASN A 38 39.68 -26.18 27.21
C ASN A 38 40.06 -26.84 25.88
N ALA A 39 39.40 -26.45 24.78
CA ALA A 39 39.67 -26.90 23.43
C ALA A 39 39.98 -25.71 22.51
N ASN A 40 41.24 -25.55 22.11
CA ASN A 40 41.63 -24.60 21.06
C ASN A 40 41.63 -25.32 19.71
N ILE A 41 40.67 -25.04 18.84
CA ILE A 41 40.49 -25.71 17.55
C ILE A 41 40.68 -24.67 16.45
N SER A 42 41.68 -24.87 15.59
CA SER A 42 41.93 -23.98 14.43
C SER A 42 40.98 -24.26 13.26
N CYS A 43 40.51 -25.50 13.11
CA CYS A 43 39.49 -25.88 12.15
C CYS A 43 38.77 -27.16 12.59
N LEU A 44 37.48 -27.24 12.32
CA LEU A 44 36.67 -28.44 12.51
C LEU A 44 36.05 -28.80 11.16
N THR A 45 36.22 -30.03 10.68
CA THR A 45 35.62 -30.48 9.41
C THR A 45 34.88 -31.80 9.61
N SER A 46 33.75 -31.96 8.92
CA SER A 46 33.03 -33.21 8.87
C SER A 46 33.69 -34.18 7.89
N LYS A 47 33.44 -35.48 8.08
CA LYS A 47 33.70 -36.46 7.02
C LYS A 47 32.95 -36.02 5.75
N ASN A 48 33.67 -35.89 4.64
CA ASN A 48 33.18 -35.40 3.33
C ASN A 48 32.78 -33.91 3.27
N ASN A 49 33.32 -33.03 4.12
CA ASN A 49 33.15 -31.57 4.05
C ASN A 49 31.66 -31.11 4.02
N LYS A 50 30.76 -31.82 4.69
CA LYS A 50 29.35 -31.42 4.80
C LYS A 50 29.19 -30.17 5.68
N PHE A 51 30.08 -30.00 6.65
CA PHE A 51 30.26 -28.76 7.41
C PHE A 51 31.74 -28.58 7.76
N SER A 52 32.20 -27.34 7.82
CA SER A 52 33.48 -26.97 8.41
C SER A 52 33.47 -25.59 9.08
N LEU A 53 34.38 -25.38 10.03
CA LEU A 53 34.73 -24.07 10.59
C LEU A 53 36.15 -23.70 10.12
N ASP A 54 36.34 -22.48 9.66
CA ASP A 54 37.66 -21.94 9.29
C ASP A 54 38.36 -21.26 10.48
N GLU A 55 39.57 -20.74 10.24
CA GLU A 55 40.42 -20.10 11.24
C GLU A 55 39.85 -18.77 11.78
N ASP A 56 38.95 -18.13 11.03
CA ASP A 56 38.25 -16.91 11.42
C ASP A 56 36.92 -17.21 12.15
N GLY A 57 36.55 -18.49 12.28
CA GLY A 57 35.32 -18.94 12.92
C GLY A 57 34.08 -18.92 12.01
N ASN A 58 34.25 -18.81 10.68
CA ASN A 58 33.14 -18.87 9.74
C ASN A 58 32.65 -20.31 9.56
N LEU A 59 31.33 -20.48 9.47
CA LEU A 59 30.69 -21.75 9.14
C LEU A 59 30.59 -21.92 7.61
N ILE A 60 31.19 -22.98 7.08
CA ILE A 60 31.14 -23.37 5.66
C ILE A 60 30.33 -24.66 5.54
N VAL A 61 29.23 -24.62 4.79
CA VAL A 61 28.29 -25.74 4.61
C VAL A 61 27.71 -25.73 3.21
N ASN A 62 27.41 -26.91 2.65
CA ASN A 62 26.79 -27.02 1.31
C ASN A 62 25.33 -26.54 1.30
N SER A 63 24.59 -26.76 2.38
CA SER A 63 23.21 -26.31 2.55
C SER A 63 22.89 -26.16 4.04
N ILE A 64 22.22 -25.06 4.39
CA ILE A 64 21.59 -24.89 5.70
C ILE A 64 20.11 -25.16 5.53
N THR A 65 19.58 -26.15 6.24
CA THR A 65 18.15 -26.44 6.25
C THR A 65 17.64 -26.22 7.67
N CYS A 66 16.75 -25.24 7.84
CA CYS A 66 16.09 -24.98 9.11
C CYS A 66 14.78 -25.80 9.16
N SER A 67 14.64 -26.72 10.12
CA SER A 67 13.46 -27.58 10.26
C SER A 67 12.36 -26.99 11.17
N GLN A 68 12.58 -25.81 11.74
CA GLN A 68 11.57 -25.13 12.55
C GLN A 68 11.85 -23.62 12.53
N SER A 69 11.01 -22.87 11.81
CA SER A 69 10.97 -21.41 11.84
C SER A 69 10.36 -20.94 13.16
N GLY A 70 11.11 -21.05 14.26
CA GLY A 70 10.80 -20.38 15.52
C GLY A 70 11.38 -18.98 15.48
N GLU A 71 10.55 -17.97 15.72
CA GLU A 71 10.75 -16.52 15.45
C GLU A 71 10.33 -16.12 14.02
N THR A 72 9.03 -16.19 13.74
CA THR A 72 8.47 -15.34 12.69
C THR A 72 8.61 -13.89 13.15
N SER A 73 9.65 -13.20 12.68
CA SER A 73 9.43 -11.79 12.32
C SER A 73 8.16 -11.81 11.46
N GLU A 74 7.05 -11.26 11.96
CA GLU A 74 5.84 -11.15 11.18
C GLU A 74 6.16 -10.25 9.98
N SER A 75 6.61 -10.88 8.90
CA SER A 75 6.78 -10.25 7.61
C SER A 75 5.40 -9.71 7.24
N LEU A 76 5.28 -8.39 7.14
CA LEU A 76 4.06 -7.76 6.65
C LEU A 76 3.77 -8.28 5.24
N ASP A 77 2.77 -9.13 5.10
CA ASP A 77 2.29 -9.56 3.79
C ASP A 77 1.41 -8.46 3.20
N PHE A 78 1.99 -7.64 2.33
CA PHE A 78 1.27 -6.57 1.65
C PHE A 78 0.10 -7.06 0.79
N ASN A 79 0.03 -8.36 0.45
CA ASN A 79 -1.14 -8.93 -0.22
C ASN A 79 -2.35 -9.05 0.72
N GLN A 80 -2.12 -9.18 2.03
CA GLN A 80 -3.19 -9.18 3.03
C GLN A 80 -3.62 -7.75 3.40
N ILE A 81 -2.68 -6.80 3.44
CA ILE A 81 -2.98 -5.39 3.74
C ILE A 81 -3.64 -4.71 2.54
N TYR A 82 -3.13 -4.95 1.34
CA TYR A 82 -3.60 -4.37 0.09
C TYR A 82 -3.90 -5.47 -0.95
N PRO A 83 -4.97 -6.26 -0.81
CA PRO A 83 -5.40 -7.19 -1.85
C PRO A 83 -5.73 -6.47 -3.17
N ILE A 84 -5.83 -7.22 -4.27
CA ILE A 84 -6.28 -6.70 -5.57
C ILE A 84 -7.64 -6.02 -5.39
N GLY A 85 -7.76 -4.78 -5.88
CA GLY A 85 -8.94 -3.94 -5.69
C GLY A 85 -8.82 -2.92 -4.54
N SER A 86 -7.80 -3.01 -3.68
CA SER A 86 -7.58 -2.03 -2.63
C SER A 86 -7.26 -0.64 -3.17
N ILE A 87 -7.69 0.38 -2.41
CA ILE A 87 -7.42 1.78 -2.69
C ILE A 87 -6.35 2.30 -1.74
N TYR A 88 -5.33 2.93 -2.28
CA TYR A 88 -4.29 3.65 -1.55
C TYR A 88 -4.43 5.16 -1.79
N LEU A 89 -4.31 5.95 -0.73
CA LEU A 89 -4.44 7.41 -0.73
C LEU A 89 -3.16 8.03 -0.20
N SER A 90 -2.62 9.02 -0.90
CA SER A 90 -1.41 9.74 -0.47
C SER A 90 -1.38 11.16 -1.02
N VAL A 91 -0.77 12.08 -0.27
CA VAL A 91 -0.45 13.43 -0.78
C VAL A 91 0.82 13.44 -1.65
N ASN A 92 1.60 12.36 -1.64
CA ASN A 92 2.81 12.20 -2.44
C ASN A 92 2.49 11.51 -3.77
N ASP A 93 3.21 11.89 -4.83
CA ASP A 93 3.00 11.40 -6.20
C ASP A 93 3.55 10.00 -6.49
N SER A 94 4.21 9.39 -5.50
CA SER A 94 4.94 8.14 -5.66
C SER A 94 3.99 6.98 -5.94
N ASN A 95 4.30 6.21 -6.99
CA ASN A 95 3.53 5.01 -7.34
C ASN A 95 3.67 3.96 -6.22
N PRO A 96 2.56 3.41 -5.68
CA PRO A 96 2.61 2.43 -4.60
C PRO A 96 3.33 1.13 -4.98
N SER A 97 3.55 0.85 -6.26
CA SER A 97 4.37 -0.28 -6.70
C SER A 97 5.81 -0.22 -6.17
N ILE A 98 6.32 0.97 -5.89
CA ILE A 98 7.66 1.19 -5.32
C ILE A 98 7.68 0.84 -3.82
N LEU A 99 6.54 0.97 -3.13
CA LEU A 99 6.42 0.77 -1.68
C LEU A 99 5.95 -0.64 -1.32
N PHE A 100 4.99 -1.16 -2.06
CA PHE A 100 4.24 -2.38 -1.74
C PHE A 100 4.34 -3.46 -2.81
N GLY A 101 5.04 -3.19 -3.93
CA GLY A 101 5.02 -4.04 -5.11
C GLY A 101 3.66 -4.04 -5.84
N GLY A 102 3.45 -5.02 -6.70
CA GLY A 102 2.24 -5.15 -7.52
C GLY A 102 2.11 -4.09 -8.62
N ILE A 103 0.94 -4.06 -9.26
CA ILE A 103 0.58 -3.09 -10.30
C ILE A 103 -0.60 -2.26 -9.79
N TRP A 104 -0.48 -0.94 -9.97
CA TRP A 104 -1.45 0.04 -9.48
C TRP A 104 -1.88 0.97 -10.61
N GLU A 105 -3.18 1.26 -10.66
CA GLU A 105 -3.80 2.20 -11.59
C GLU A 105 -4.19 3.46 -10.83
N GLN A 106 -3.78 4.63 -11.32
CA GLN A 106 -4.12 5.91 -10.69
C GLN A 106 -5.56 6.31 -11.01
N LEU A 107 -6.34 6.65 -9.98
CA LEU A 107 -7.67 7.23 -10.11
C LEU A 107 -7.54 8.76 -10.15
N LYS A 108 -7.95 9.37 -11.27
CA LYS A 108 -7.83 10.81 -11.54
C LYS A 108 -9.19 11.51 -11.63
N ASP A 109 -9.20 12.78 -11.25
CA ASP A 109 -10.30 13.73 -11.47
C ASP A 109 -11.67 13.23 -10.98
N ARG A 110 -11.69 12.61 -9.80
CA ARG A 110 -12.89 12.09 -9.14
C ARG A 110 -12.69 12.03 -7.64
N PHE A 111 -13.78 11.95 -6.89
CA PHE A 111 -13.77 11.55 -5.48
C PHE A 111 -14.27 10.11 -5.36
N LEU A 112 -14.01 9.47 -4.23
CA LEU A 112 -14.54 8.15 -3.92
C LEU A 112 -15.95 8.30 -3.34
N LEU A 113 -16.92 7.64 -3.97
CA LEU A 113 -18.28 7.50 -3.47
C LEU A 113 -18.46 6.06 -2.98
N GLY A 114 -18.96 5.91 -1.75
CA GLY A 114 -19.23 4.59 -1.18
C GLY A 114 -20.28 3.84 -2.00
N ALA A 115 -19.96 2.61 -2.39
CA ALA A 115 -20.92 1.73 -3.05
C ALA A 115 -22.03 1.32 -2.06
N GLY A 116 -23.25 1.14 -2.58
CA GLY A 116 -24.43 0.75 -1.81
C GLY A 116 -25.62 0.51 -2.74
N ASP A 117 -26.84 0.50 -2.20
CA ASP A 117 -28.04 0.16 -2.96
C ASP A 117 -28.30 1.10 -4.15
N ASN A 118 -27.90 2.37 -4.03
CA ASN A 118 -28.09 3.40 -5.04
C ASN A 118 -26.92 3.52 -6.04
N TYR A 119 -25.73 3.06 -5.65
CA TYR A 119 -24.51 3.23 -6.44
C TYR A 119 -23.74 1.92 -6.48
N ALA A 120 -23.75 1.28 -7.65
CA ALA A 120 -23.02 0.05 -7.88
C ALA A 120 -21.51 0.25 -7.68
N ASN A 121 -20.82 -0.79 -7.21
CA ASN A 121 -19.37 -0.79 -7.12
C ASN A 121 -18.74 -0.47 -8.48
N THR A 122 -17.63 0.28 -8.45
CA THR A 122 -16.86 0.76 -9.61
C THR A 122 -17.64 1.58 -10.64
N SER A 123 -18.87 2.02 -10.34
CA SER A 123 -19.57 3.00 -11.17
C SER A 123 -18.89 4.37 -11.13
N THR A 124 -19.08 5.16 -12.18
CA THR A 124 -18.49 6.50 -12.32
C THR A 124 -19.54 7.50 -12.79
N GLY A 125 -19.46 8.73 -12.32
CA GLY A 125 -20.37 9.81 -12.72
C GLY A 125 -19.99 11.14 -12.05
N GLY A 126 -20.92 12.09 -12.07
CA GLY A 126 -20.73 13.43 -11.54
C GLY A 126 -20.15 14.41 -12.56
N GLU A 127 -20.28 15.70 -12.25
CA GLU A 127 -19.85 16.80 -13.10
C GLU A 127 -19.17 17.87 -12.22
N ALA A 128 -17.98 18.32 -12.62
CA ALA A 128 -17.28 19.39 -11.90
C ALA A 128 -17.94 20.77 -12.10
N SER A 129 -18.64 20.94 -13.22
CA SER A 129 -19.42 22.14 -13.51
C SER A 129 -20.67 21.77 -14.29
N HIS A 130 -21.78 22.47 -14.01
CA HIS A 130 -23.09 22.12 -14.51
C HIS A 130 -23.80 23.35 -15.12
N ILE A 131 -24.51 23.15 -16.23
CA ILE A 131 -25.38 24.16 -16.84
C ILE A 131 -26.81 23.76 -16.55
N LEU A 132 -27.56 24.63 -15.86
CA LEU A 132 -28.95 24.36 -15.54
C LEU A 132 -29.78 24.15 -16.81
N SER A 133 -30.55 23.09 -16.82
CA SER A 133 -31.55 22.79 -17.83
C SER A 133 -32.89 23.45 -17.52
N VAL A 134 -33.76 23.54 -18.52
CA VAL A 134 -35.13 24.04 -18.33
C VAL A 134 -35.91 23.20 -17.30
N SER A 135 -35.65 21.89 -17.23
CA SER A 135 -36.29 20.98 -16.25
C SER A 135 -35.84 21.19 -14.81
N GLU A 136 -34.70 21.85 -14.58
CA GLU A 136 -34.17 22.14 -13.24
C GLU A 136 -34.61 23.51 -12.73
N MET A 137 -35.32 24.30 -13.53
CA MET A 137 -35.84 25.59 -13.10
C MET A 137 -37.05 25.41 -12.18
N PRO A 138 -37.04 25.97 -10.96
CA PRO A 138 -38.21 26.00 -10.11
C PRO A 138 -39.37 26.76 -10.78
N ALA A 139 -40.60 26.40 -10.41
CA ALA A 139 -41.77 27.17 -10.81
C ALA A 139 -41.63 28.62 -10.34
N HIS A 140 -41.80 29.56 -11.27
CA HIS A 140 -41.71 30.99 -11.03
C HIS A 140 -42.76 31.72 -11.88
N ASN A 141 -43.06 32.97 -11.53
CA ASN A 141 -44.02 33.80 -12.24
C ASN A 141 -43.49 35.21 -12.46
N HIS A 142 -43.96 35.84 -13.54
CA HIS A 142 -43.72 37.25 -13.81
C HIS A 142 -45.02 38.03 -13.59
N ARG A 143 -44.94 39.17 -12.89
CA ARG A 143 -46.05 40.10 -12.71
C ARG A 143 -45.83 41.34 -13.55
N ILE A 144 -46.72 41.58 -14.50
CA ILE A 144 -46.76 42.81 -15.30
C ILE A 144 -47.82 43.73 -14.70
N GLY A 145 -47.45 44.98 -14.38
CA GLY A 145 -48.40 46.04 -14.03
C GLY A 145 -48.91 46.74 -15.28
N TYR A 146 -50.21 46.98 -15.36
CA TYR A 146 -50.86 47.78 -16.42
C TYR A 146 -51.87 48.74 -15.78
N ASP A 147 -52.13 49.88 -16.43
CA ASP A 147 -53.08 50.90 -15.94
C ASP A 147 -54.51 50.68 -16.43
N GLN A 148 -54.75 50.05 -17.59
CA GLN A 148 -56.09 49.72 -18.12
C GLN A 148 -56.07 48.42 -18.95
N ILE A 149 -57.04 47.50 -18.75
CA ILE A 149 -57.26 46.29 -19.56
C ILE A 149 -58.46 46.51 -20.47
N TRP A 150 -58.30 46.25 -21.76
CA TRP A 150 -59.42 46.02 -22.67
C TRP A 150 -59.24 44.64 -23.31
N GLY A 151 -60.18 43.72 -23.11
CA GLY A 151 -60.12 42.39 -23.74
C GLY A 151 -61.36 41.53 -23.53
N TYR A 152 -61.92 41.03 -24.63
CA TYR A 152 -62.94 39.98 -24.69
C TYR A 152 -62.27 38.72 -25.25
N GLY A 153 -62.38 37.57 -24.57
CA GLY A 153 -62.05 36.26 -25.16
C GLY A 153 -60.61 35.74 -25.03
N GLY A 154 -59.98 35.84 -23.85
CA GLY A 154 -58.89 34.92 -23.47
C GLY A 154 -57.49 35.16 -24.06
N THR A 155 -57.27 36.25 -24.80
CA THR A 155 -55.93 36.71 -25.18
C THR A 155 -55.83 38.22 -24.93
N ALA A 156 -55.01 38.63 -23.96
CA ALA A 156 -54.79 40.04 -23.66
C ALA A 156 -53.55 40.53 -24.40
N SER A 157 -53.73 41.29 -25.47
CA SER A 157 -52.68 42.14 -26.04
C SER A 157 -52.63 43.44 -25.23
N ILE A 158 -51.46 43.77 -24.65
CA ILE A 158 -51.23 45.07 -24.01
C ILE A 158 -51.12 46.11 -25.14
N ALA A 159 -52.19 46.85 -25.39
CA ALA A 159 -52.14 48.06 -26.19
C ALA A 159 -51.94 49.26 -25.25
N LEU A 160 -50.77 49.91 -25.33
CA LEU A 160 -50.54 51.20 -24.67
C LEU A 160 -51.15 52.29 -25.54
N THR A 161 -52.41 52.63 -25.30
CA THR A 161 -53.04 53.82 -25.89
C THR A 161 -53.22 54.87 -24.81
N SER A 162 -52.54 56.01 -24.95
CA SER A 162 -52.84 57.23 -24.20
C SER A 162 -53.67 58.13 -25.09
N GLY A 163 -54.86 58.53 -24.62
CA GLY A 163 -55.67 59.54 -25.26
C GLY A 163 -55.04 60.93 -25.12
N GLY A 164 -54.17 61.32 -26.05
CA GLY A 164 -53.60 62.67 -26.13
C GLY A 164 -52.26 62.75 -26.89
N PRO A 165 -51.79 63.94 -27.33
CA PRO A 165 -50.71 64.12 -28.31
C PRO A 165 -49.29 63.81 -27.80
N TYR A 166 -49.12 63.27 -26.59
CA TYR A 166 -47.83 62.85 -26.05
C TYR A 166 -47.76 61.32 -25.99
N TYR A 167 -46.99 60.75 -26.92
CA TYR A 167 -46.66 59.33 -26.93
C TYR A 167 -45.64 59.02 -25.83
N VAL A 168 -46.09 58.42 -24.72
CA VAL A 168 -45.19 57.75 -23.77
C VAL A 168 -45.25 56.25 -24.05
N SER A 169 -44.24 55.74 -24.77
CA SER A 169 -44.03 54.31 -24.93
C SER A 169 -43.34 53.78 -23.68
N SER A 170 -44.09 53.24 -22.73
CA SER A 170 -43.52 52.49 -21.60
C SER A 170 -43.51 51.00 -21.95
N THR A 171 -42.43 50.51 -22.56
CA THR A 171 -42.28 49.08 -22.87
C THR A 171 -42.02 48.28 -21.59
N ASN A 172 -43.04 47.58 -21.07
CA ASN A 172 -42.86 46.55 -20.05
C ASN A 172 -42.32 45.27 -20.73
N TYR A 173 -41.00 45.17 -20.89
CA TYR A 173 -40.33 44.05 -21.55
C TYR A 173 -39.87 42.99 -20.53
N ILE A 174 -40.41 41.77 -20.61
CA ILE A 174 -39.85 40.61 -19.91
C ILE A 174 -38.83 39.97 -20.85
N GLY A 175 -37.57 40.34 -20.67
CA GLY A 175 -36.45 39.75 -21.40
C GLY A 175 -35.91 38.50 -20.73
N ASN A 176 -35.16 37.72 -21.49
CA ASN A 176 -34.34 36.65 -20.92
C ASN A 176 -33.35 37.25 -19.91
N THR A 177 -33.23 36.62 -18.75
CA THR A 177 -32.25 36.99 -17.72
C THR A 177 -31.35 35.81 -17.43
N GLY A 178 -30.07 36.07 -17.17
CA GLY A 178 -29.04 35.05 -17.00
C GLY A 178 -28.26 34.78 -18.29
N GLY A 179 -27.12 34.09 -18.16
CA GLY A 179 -26.20 33.81 -19.26
C GLY A 179 -26.08 32.34 -19.63
N ASN A 180 -26.86 31.46 -18.99
CA ASN A 180 -26.77 30.00 -19.11
C ASN A 180 -25.33 29.46 -18.99
N GLN A 181 -24.52 30.11 -18.14
CA GLN A 181 -23.13 29.75 -17.92
C GLN A 181 -23.04 28.59 -16.93
N ALA A 182 -22.07 27.71 -17.13
CA ALA A 182 -21.82 26.62 -16.20
C ALA A 182 -21.34 27.19 -14.86
N HIS A 183 -21.85 26.64 -13.76
CA HIS A 183 -21.43 27.02 -12.41
C HIS A 183 -20.58 25.91 -11.78
N ASN A 184 -19.68 26.29 -10.88
CA ASN A 184 -18.84 25.32 -10.17
C ASN A 184 -19.71 24.44 -9.27
N ASN A 185 -19.57 23.12 -9.42
CA ASN A 185 -20.26 22.11 -8.61
C ASN A 185 -19.29 21.37 -7.67
N MET A 186 -18.05 21.83 -7.55
CA MET A 186 -17.05 21.26 -6.65
C MET A 186 -17.13 21.90 -5.26
N PRO A 187 -17.46 21.14 -4.20
CA PRO A 187 -17.28 21.58 -2.82
C PRO A 187 -15.80 21.82 -2.51
N PRO A 188 -15.42 22.54 -1.44
CA PRO A 188 -14.02 22.66 -1.01
C PRO A 188 -13.35 21.28 -0.84
N TYR A 189 -12.14 21.10 -1.38
CA TYR A 189 -11.45 19.81 -1.42
C TYR A 189 -9.93 19.93 -1.28
N LEU A 190 -9.30 18.81 -0.86
CA LEU A 190 -7.86 18.57 -0.94
C LEU A 190 -7.61 17.50 -2.00
N THR A 191 -6.79 17.80 -2.99
CA THR A 191 -6.36 16.81 -3.99
C THR A 191 -5.34 15.87 -3.40
N VAL A 192 -5.58 14.56 -3.53
CA VAL A 192 -4.64 13.50 -3.16
C VAL A 192 -4.45 12.55 -4.33
N TYR A 193 -3.31 11.88 -4.38
CA TYR A 193 -3.07 10.77 -5.29
C TYR A 193 -3.82 9.55 -4.78
N MET A 194 -4.69 9.00 -5.63
CA MET A 194 -5.46 7.80 -5.35
C MET A 194 -5.05 6.70 -6.33
N TRP A 195 -4.79 5.51 -5.81
CA TRP A 195 -4.34 4.38 -6.61
C TRP A 195 -5.17 3.14 -6.28
N LYS A 196 -5.56 2.38 -7.30
CA LYS A 196 -6.24 1.08 -7.18
C LYS A 196 -5.28 -0.03 -7.54
N ARG A 197 -5.15 -1.05 -6.68
CA ARG A 197 -4.33 -2.23 -7.01
C ARG A 197 -5.03 -3.10 -8.06
N VAL A 198 -4.31 -3.47 -9.12
CA VAL A 198 -4.84 -4.28 -10.23
C VAL A 198 -4.16 -5.66 -10.35
N SER A 199 -2.95 -5.84 -9.81
CA SER A 199 -2.32 -7.14 -9.59
C SER A 199 -1.31 -7.10 -8.44
#